data_AF-A0ABD3GC53-F1
#
_entry.id   AF-A0ABD3GC53-F1
#
_cell.length_a   1.000
_cell.length_b   1.000
_cell.length_c   1.000
_cell.angle_alpha   90.00
_cell.angle_beta   90.00
_cell.angle_gamma   90.00
#
_symmetry.space_group_name_H-M   'P 1'
#
loop_
_entity.id
_entity.type
_entity.pdbx_description
1 polymer ?
#
loop_
_entity_poly.entity_id
_entity_poly.type
_entity_poly.pdbx_seq_one_letter_code
_entity_poly.pdbx_strand_id
1 'polypeptide(L)'
;MVCPDVPSPTSMESPVVVKVKTKKPKEVMLGICGGVGPAAGLLLHQLILQNTDSAGEDQGHLNVCHFSRSEDMTDRTEYLVYAASSAADATDSDSDSGSVNGEAEYGNSDSIKEVENPACGMARTFAMMHAAATAGRARLVVGVPCNTFHSQPIWDEFIRRTGCASYVQHVHMLEETIAFIERMLPSCKRVGLMSTSGTRNSRVYHDLLEPRGYTVVEIHAGSMQQELHESIYNREWGVKSTAPAVSPLSEANFHRYALHLREQGAEAIILGCTEIPFVFAGKTHIAGCLLINPMVALSRAMIREADPSRLKPAESSSILNKEQNLFSVLPRSLPKACPVPLASRQCTGLTSSSAASSGTPRSNRS
;
A
#
# COMPACT_ATOMS: atom_id res chain seq x y z
N MET A 1 -62.58 -35.61 -59.56
CA MET A 1 -61.44 -34.67 -59.66
C MET A 1 -60.54 -34.95 -58.48
N VAL A 2 -59.34 -35.45 -58.77
CA VAL A 2 -58.34 -35.95 -57.81
C VAL A 2 -57.47 -34.76 -57.37
N CYS A 3 -57.35 -34.52 -56.07
CA CYS A 3 -56.34 -33.59 -55.53
C CYS A 3 -55.00 -34.35 -55.35
N PRO A 4 -53.84 -33.72 -55.64
CA PRO A 4 -52.55 -34.39 -55.61
C PRO A 4 -51.99 -34.50 -54.18
N ASP A 5 -51.28 -35.61 -53.93
CA ASP A 5 -50.58 -35.94 -52.70
C ASP A 5 -49.42 -34.97 -52.41
N VAL A 6 -49.30 -34.55 -51.15
CA VAL A 6 -48.20 -33.76 -50.61
C VAL A 6 -47.10 -34.70 -50.08
N PRO A 7 -45.80 -34.50 -50.37
CA PRO A 7 -44.75 -35.39 -49.90
C PRO A 7 -44.45 -35.19 -48.40
N SER A 8 -44.20 -36.29 -47.70
CA SER A 8 -43.77 -36.32 -46.29
C SER A 8 -42.40 -35.66 -46.08
N PRO A 9 -42.16 -34.96 -44.95
CA PRO A 9 -40.90 -34.29 -44.71
C PRO A 9 -39.77 -35.30 -44.44
N THR A 10 -38.72 -35.20 -45.24
CA THR A 10 -37.43 -35.88 -45.05
C THR A 10 -36.77 -35.47 -43.73
N SER A 11 -36.24 -36.47 -43.03
CA SER A 11 -35.51 -36.33 -41.76
C SER A 11 -34.40 -35.29 -41.84
N MET A 12 -34.47 -34.25 -41.02
CA MET A 12 -33.33 -33.36 -40.82
C MET A 12 -32.24 -34.12 -40.06
N GLU A 13 -31.09 -34.30 -40.71
CA GLU A 13 -29.87 -34.75 -40.05
C GLU A 13 -29.50 -33.76 -38.93
N SER A 14 -29.24 -34.31 -37.74
CA SER A 14 -28.79 -33.54 -36.58
C SER A 14 -27.45 -32.87 -36.89
N PRO A 15 -27.23 -31.61 -36.47
CA PRO A 15 -25.99 -30.91 -36.76
C PRO A 15 -24.80 -31.66 -36.14
N VAL A 16 -23.81 -31.96 -36.98
CA VAL A 16 -22.53 -32.53 -36.56
C VAL A 16 -21.86 -31.56 -35.60
N VAL A 17 -21.88 -31.90 -34.31
CA VAL A 17 -21.13 -31.17 -33.27
C VAL A 17 -19.64 -31.42 -33.50
N VAL A 18 -18.99 -30.47 -34.17
CA VAL A 18 -17.53 -30.42 -34.23
C VAL A 18 -17.03 -30.11 -32.82
N LYS A 19 -16.60 -31.14 -32.08
CA LYS A 19 -15.86 -30.99 -30.83
C LYS A 19 -14.49 -30.39 -31.15
N VAL A 20 -14.44 -29.07 -31.28
CA VAL A 20 -13.17 -28.34 -31.17
C VAL A 20 -12.72 -28.53 -29.72
N LYS A 21 -11.66 -29.33 -29.51
CA LYS A 21 -10.94 -29.34 -28.24
C LYS A 21 -10.22 -28.01 -28.11
N THR A 22 -10.96 -26.95 -27.78
CA THR A 22 -10.35 -25.74 -27.24
C THR A 22 -9.85 -26.11 -25.85
N LYS A 23 -8.53 -26.23 -25.70
CA LYS A 23 -7.90 -26.25 -24.39
C LYS A 23 -8.31 -24.92 -23.76
N LYS A 24 -9.34 -24.91 -22.89
CA LYS A 24 -9.77 -23.69 -22.20
C LYS A 24 -8.50 -23.01 -21.66
N PRO A 25 -8.26 -21.72 -21.94
CA PRO A 25 -7.15 -21.03 -21.32
C PRO A 25 -7.26 -21.26 -19.81
N LYS A 26 -6.17 -21.65 -19.16
CA LYS A 26 -6.15 -21.85 -17.70
C LYS A 26 -6.67 -20.56 -17.08
N GLU A 27 -7.78 -20.64 -16.37
CA GLU A 27 -8.33 -19.50 -15.64
C GLU A 27 -7.24 -18.92 -14.76
N VAL A 28 -7.11 -17.60 -14.71
CA VAL A 28 -6.09 -16.93 -13.91
C VAL A 28 -6.78 -16.05 -12.88
N MET A 29 -6.30 -16.12 -11.66
CA MET A 29 -6.75 -15.31 -10.54
C MET A 29 -5.55 -14.51 -10.00
N LEU A 30 -5.76 -13.22 -9.79
CA LEU A 30 -4.84 -12.37 -9.04
C LEU A 30 -5.17 -12.46 -7.55
N GLY A 31 -4.17 -12.76 -6.72
CA GLY A 31 -4.28 -12.77 -5.26
C GLY A 31 -3.58 -11.56 -4.65
N ILE A 32 -4.32 -10.71 -3.93
CA ILE A 32 -3.76 -9.62 -3.12
C ILE A 32 -3.74 -10.08 -1.66
N CYS A 33 -2.55 -10.33 -1.12
CA CYS A 33 -2.39 -10.59 0.31
C CYS A 33 -2.27 -9.25 1.06
N GLY A 34 -3.40 -8.67 1.43
CA GLY A 34 -3.51 -7.36 2.07
C GLY A 34 -3.37 -7.38 3.60
N GLY A 35 -3.69 -6.26 4.24
CA GLY A 35 -3.59 -6.08 5.70
C GLY A 35 -2.26 -5.49 6.20
N VAL A 36 -1.43 -4.95 5.30
CA VAL A 36 -0.04 -4.53 5.58
C VAL A 36 0.34 -3.07 5.23
N GLY A 37 -0.54 -2.06 5.20
CA GLY A 37 -1.86 -1.94 5.81
C GLY A 37 -3.06 -2.10 4.88
N PRO A 38 -4.30 -1.96 5.40
CA PRO A 38 -5.53 -2.16 4.62
C PRO A 38 -5.66 -1.26 3.40
N ALA A 39 -5.32 0.03 3.55
CA ALA A 39 -5.44 1.01 2.48
C ALA A 39 -4.51 0.69 1.30
N ALA A 40 -3.31 0.15 1.55
CA ALA A 40 -2.42 -0.30 0.51
C ALA A 40 -3.04 -1.42 -0.34
N GLY A 41 -3.70 -2.40 0.29
CA GLY A 41 -4.42 -3.45 -0.44
C GLY A 41 -5.51 -2.91 -1.37
N LEU A 42 -6.27 -1.90 -0.90
CA LEU A 42 -7.26 -1.21 -1.73
C LEU A 42 -6.61 -0.50 -2.93
N LEU A 43 -5.51 0.22 -2.70
CA LEU A 43 -4.78 0.89 -3.76
C LEU A 43 -4.24 -0.09 -4.81
N LEU A 44 -3.72 -1.26 -4.40
CA LEU A 44 -3.25 -2.27 -5.36
C LEU A 44 -4.39 -2.76 -6.24
N HIS A 45 -5.55 -3.05 -5.65
CA HIS A 45 -6.72 -3.49 -6.40
C HIS A 45 -7.15 -2.43 -7.41
N GLN A 46 -7.21 -1.16 -6.98
CA GLN A 46 -7.51 -0.05 -7.87
C GLN A 46 -6.51 0.07 -9.03
N LEU A 47 -5.21 -0.06 -8.75
CA LEU A 47 -4.17 -0.01 -9.78
C LEU A 47 -4.26 -1.20 -10.76
N ILE A 48 -4.67 -2.38 -10.29
CA ILE A 48 -4.96 -3.52 -11.17
C ILE A 48 -6.10 -3.17 -12.14
N LEU A 49 -7.20 -2.61 -11.66
CA LEU A 49 -8.32 -2.18 -12.52
C LEU A 49 -7.86 -1.14 -13.54
N GLN A 50 -7.05 -0.17 -13.10
CA GLN A 50 -6.58 0.92 -13.96
C GLN A 50 -5.61 0.44 -15.04
N ASN A 51 -4.69 -0.47 -14.71
CA ASN A 51 -3.68 -0.97 -15.65
C ASN A 51 -4.17 -2.14 -16.51
N THR A 52 -5.35 -2.70 -16.22
CA THR A 52 -5.97 -3.73 -17.04
C THR A 52 -6.71 -3.09 -18.21
N ASP A 53 -6.39 -3.52 -19.44
CA ASP A 53 -7.24 -3.31 -20.61
C ASP A 53 -8.42 -4.26 -20.55
N SER A 54 -9.62 -3.69 -20.40
CA SER A 54 -10.87 -4.41 -20.31
C SER A 54 -11.71 -4.35 -21.57
N ALA A 55 -11.17 -3.76 -22.66
CA ALA A 55 -11.94 -3.48 -23.87
C ALA A 55 -13.24 -2.66 -23.63
N GLY A 56 -13.37 -2.01 -22.47
CA GLY A 56 -14.54 -1.23 -22.10
C GLY A 56 -15.70 -2.03 -21.46
N GLU A 57 -15.50 -3.30 -21.10
CA GLU A 57 -16.53 -4.17 -20.53
C GLU A 57 -16.16 -4.71 -19.15
N ASP A 58 -17.15 -4.97 -18.31
CA ASP A 58 -16.95 -5.54 -16.96
C ASP A 58 -16.31 -6.94 -17.02
N GLN A 59 -16.75 -7.77 -17.98
CA GLN A 59 -16.22 -9.12 -18.22
C GLN A 59 -14.77 -9.08 -18.74
N GLY A 60 -14.32 -7.91 -19.20
CA GLY A 60 -12.95 -7.64 -19.58
C GLY A 60 -12.03 -7.32 -18.40
N HIS A 61 -12.46 -7.38 -17.13
CA HIS A 61 -11.56 -7.25 -15.97
C HIS A 61 -11.00 -8.60 -15.48
N LEU A 62 -9.84 -8.56 -14.82
CA LEU A 62 -9.17 -9.78 -14.33
C LEU A 62 -9.88 -10.26 -13.07
N ASN A 63 -9.92 -11.57 -12.85
CA ASN A 63 -10.41 -12.14 -11.59
C ASN A 63 -9.43 -11.77 -10.47
N VAL A 64 -9.90 -11.04 -9.46
CA VAL A 64 -9.09 -10.62 -8.30
C VAL A 64 -9.70 -11.14 -7.02
N CYS A 65 -8.88 -11.79 -6.20
CA CYS A 65 -9.18 -12.15 -4.83
C CYS A 65 -8.33 -11.29 -3.90
N HIS A 66 -8.97 -10.41 -3.12
CA HIS A 66 -8.31 -9.56 -2.14
C HIS A 66 -8.73 -9.96 -0.73
N PHE A 67 -7.79 -10.53 0.03
CA PHE A 67 -7.97 -10.78 1.46
C PHE A 67 -7.11 -9.80 2.25
N SER A 68 -7.74 -9.02 3.14
CA SER A 68 -7.05 -8.08 4.03
C SER A 68 -7.23 -8.52 5.49
N ARG A 69 -6.25 -9.23 6.04
CA ARG A 69 -6.27 -9.77 7.41
C ARG A 69 -5.26 -9.03 8.30
N SER A 70 -5.60 -7.82 8.69
CA SER A 70 -4.71 -6.97 9.51
C SER A 70 -4.45 -7.53 10.90
N GLU A 71 -5.44 -8.22 11.48
CA GLU A 71 -5.34 -8.83 12.82
C GLU A 71 -4.26 -9.92 12.88
N ASP A 72 -4.09 -10.68 11.80
CA ASP A 72 -3.09 -11.75 11.71
C ASP A 72 -1.66 -11.23 11.55
N MET A 73 -1.48 -9.92 11.39
CA MET A 73 -0.26 -9.36 10.84
C MET A 73 0.61 -8.68 11.89
N THR A 74 1.68 -9.36 12.29
CA THR A 74 2.75 -8.78 13.10
C THR A 74 3.35 -7.54 12.42
N ASP A 75 3.77 -6.54 13.22
CA ASP A 75 4.48 -5.40 12.64
C ASP A 75 5.84 -5.82 12.09
N ARG A 76 6.09 -5.44 10.83
CA ARG A 76 7.30 -5.85 10.10
C ARG A 76 8.55 -5.17 10.65
N THR A 77 8.43 -3.93 11.10
CA THR A 77 9.57 -3.19 11.66
C THR A 77 9.94 -3.76 13.02
N GLU A 78 8.94 -4.04 13.87
CA GLU A 78 9.15 -4.69 15.18
C GLU A 78 9.82 -6.06 15.03
N TYR A 79 9.34 -6.91 14.12
CA TYR A 79 9.95 -8.21 13.85
C TYR A 79 11.41 -8.10 13.38
N LEU A 80 11.71 -7.19 12.46
CA LEU A 80 13.08 -7.05 11.95
C LEU A 80 14.06 -6.54 13.01
N VAL A 81 13.61 -5.66 13.90
CA VAL A 81 14.41 -5.24 15.06
C VAL A 81 14.66 -6.44 15.98
N TYR A 82 13.62 -7.21 16.31
CA TYR A 82 13.75 -8.41 17.14
C TYR A 82 14.68 -9.47 16.53
N ALA A 83 14.55 -9.73 15.22
CA ALA A 83 15.36 -10.71 14.52
C ALA A 83 16.84 -10.30 14.45
N ALA A 84 17.12 -9.00 14.27
CA ALA A 84 18.48 -8.48 14.28
C ALA A 84 19.15 -8.61 15.66
N SER A 85 18.43 -8.33 16.76
CA SER A 85 18.96 -8.50 18.11
C SER A 85 19.22 -9.96 18.46
N SER A 86 18.27 -10.85 18.14
CA SER A 86 18.42 -12.29 18.40
C SER A 86 19.61 -12.91 17.64
N ALA A 87 19.94 -12.40 16.46
CA ALA A 87 21.09 -12.86 15.68
C ALA A 87 22.42 -12.42 16.29
N ALA A 88 22.48 -11.25 16.93
CA ALA A 88 23.67 -10.76 17.61
C ALA A 88 23.97 -11.57 18.88
N ASP A 89 22.94 -11.88 19.68
CA ASP A 89 23.07 -12.65 20.92
C ASP A 89 23.58 -14.09 20.67
N ALA A 90 23.21 -14.70 19.53
CA ALA A 90 23.70 -16.03 19.15
C ALA A 90 25.22 -16.08 18.88
N THR A 91 25.83 -14.94 18.51
CA THR A 91 27.26 -14.88 18.16
C THR A 91 28.20 -14.62 19.35
N ASP A 92 27.67 -14.20 20.50
CA ASP A 92 28.47 -13.91 21.71
C ASP A 92 28.61 -15.11 22.66
N SER A 93 27.98 -16.25 22.36
CA SER A 93 27.97 -17.44 23.22
C SER A 93 29.20 -18.37 23.11
N ASP A 94 30.22 -18.00 22.32
CA ASP A 94 31.45 -18.80 22.12
C ASP A 94 32.71 -18.19 22.77
N SER A 95 32.57 -17.42 23.85
CA SER A 95 33.72 -16.93 24.63
C SER A 95 33.81 -17.51 26.06
N ASP A 96 34.68 -18.51 26.16
CA ASP A 96 35.59 -18.89 27.25
C ASP A 96 35.10 -19.11 28.71
N SER A 97 35.61 -20.22 29.22
CA SER A 97 35.55 -20.75 30.57
C SER A 97 36.09 -19.82 31.67
N GLY A 98 35.36 -19.74 32.79
CA GLY A 98 35.85 -19.11 34.02
C GLY A 98 34.94 -19.34 35.21
N SER A 99 35.19 -20.40 35.98
CA SER A 99 34.56 -20.62 37.28
C SER A 99 34.84 -19.46 38.24
N VAL A 100 33.80 -18.77 38.70
CA VAL A 100 33.80 -18.11 40.02
C VAL A 100 32.41 -18.24 40.64
N ASN A 101 32.37 -18.89 41.81
CA ASN A 101 31.19 -18.96 42.67
C ASN A 101 30.89 -17.57 43.23
N GLY A 102 29.69 -17.05 42.98
CA GLY A 102 29.18 -15.84 43.60
C GLY A 102 27.66 -15.86 43.56
N GLU A 103 27.04 -16.08 44.72
CA GLU A 103 25.60 -15.94 44.93
C GLU A 103 25.19 -14.49 44.62
N ALA A 104 24.44 -14.30 43.54
CA ALA A 104 23.72 -13.08 43.27
C ALA A 104 22.29 -13.46 42.87
N GLU A 105 21.37 -13.23 43.81
CA GLU A 105 19.95 -13.05 43.50
C GLU A 105 19.83 -11.89 42.50
N TYR A 106 19.41 -12.19 41.27
CA TYR A 106 18.77 -11.21 40.41
C TYR A 106 17.52 -11.83 39.81
N GLY A 107 16.39 -11.33 40.30
CA GLY A 107 15.08 -11.67 39.80
C GLY A 107 14.83 -11.10 38.41
N ASN A 108 13.71 -11.59 37.88
CA ASN A 108 13.06 -11.25 36.63
C ASN A 108 13.63 -11.99 35.41
N SER A 109 13.13 -13.21 35.21
CA SER A 109 12.98 -13.77 33.87
C SER A 109 11.99 -12.89 33.11
N ASP A 110 12.48 -11.80 32.51
CA ASP A 110 11.75 -11.14 31.44
C ASP A 110 11.58 -12.19 30.34
N SER A 111 10.38 -12.76 30.27
CA SER A 111 9.98 -13.67 29.22
C SER A 111 10.22 -12.95 27.89
N ILE A 112 11.29 -13.35 27.18
CA ILE A 112 11.59 -12.84 25.84
C ILE A 112 10.32 -13.04 25.03
N LYS A 113 9.65 -11.94 24.70
CA LYS A 113 8.41 -11.98 23.93
C LYS A 113 8.80 -12.37 22.51
N GLU A 114 8.65 -13.64 22.18
CA GLU A 114 8.83 -14.12 20.81
C GLU A 114 7.93 -13.32 19.87
N VAL A 115 8.52 -12.73 18.82
CA VAL A 115 7.79 -11.99 17.79
C VAL A 115 7.60 -12.91 16.59
N GLU A 116 6.36 -13.28 16.27
CA GLU A 116 6.04 -14.14 15.12
C GLU A 116 6.51 -13.46 13.81
N ASN A 117 7.23 -14.20 12.96
CA ASN A 117 7.58 -13.71 11.63
C ASN A 117 6.29 -13.34 10.84
N PRO A 118 6.16 -12.11 10.31
CA PRO A 118 4.99 -11.66 9.56
C PRO A 118 4.58 -12.58 8.40
N ALA A 119 5.51 -13.36 7.86
CA ALA A 119 5.24 -14.39 6.85
C ALA A 119 4.22 -15.43 7.31
N CYS A 120 4.15 -15.76 8.60
CA CYS A 120 3.18 -16.70 9.16
C CYS A 120 1.74 -16.17 9.02
N GLY A 121 1.50 -14.93 9.42
CA GLY A 121 0.21 -14.24 9.20
C GLY A 121 -0.15 -14.12 7.74
N MET A 122 0.83 -13.82 6.90
CA MET A 122 0.60 -13.74 5.46
C MET A 122 0.30 -15.10 4.84
N ALA A 123 0.92 -16.19 5.32
CA ALA A 123 0.65 -17.54 4.86
C ALA A 123 -0.80 -17.97 5.19
N ARG A 124 -1.35 -17.55 6.34
CA ARG A 124 -2.78 -17.75 6.67
C ARG A 124 -3.70 -17.04 5.67
N THR A 125 -3.35 -15.80 5.29
CA THR A 125 -4.06 -15.04 4.25
C THR A 125 -3.95 -15.70 2.88
N PHE A 126 -2.76 -16.17 2.51
CA PHE A 126 -2.51 -16.91 1.27
C PHE A 126 -3.31 -18.21 1.20
N ALA A 127 -3.45 -18.95 2.30
CA ALA A 127 -4.20 -20.21 2.31
C ALA A 127 -5.66 -20.04 1.84
N MET A 128 -6.29 -18.89 2.15
CA MET A 128 -7.66 -18.59 1.72
C MET A 128 -7.74 -18.38 0.19
N MET A 129 -6.84 -17.59 -0.40
CA MET A 129 -6.81 -17.41 -1.85
C MET A 129 -6.35 -18.66 -2.59
N HIS A 130 -5.46 -19.44 -1.99
CA HIS A 130 -5.04 -20.72 -2.52
C HIS A 130 -6.21 -21.70 -2.60
N ALA A 131 -7.06 -21.75 -1.56
CA ALA A 131 -8.29 -22.52 -1.56
C ALA A 131 -9.28 -22.03 -2.64
N ALA A 132 -9.45 -20.71 -2.80
CA ALA A 132 -10.29 -20.12 -3.85
C ALA A 132 -9.79 -20.47 -5.26
N ALA A 133 -8.48 -20.33 -5.51
CA ALA A 133 -7.86 -20.70 -6.78
C ALA A 133 -7.98 -22.19 -7.08
N THR A 134 -7.82 -23.04 -6.06
CA THR A 134 -7.98 -24.50 -6.16
C THR A 134 -9.43 -24.86 -6.54
N ALA A 135 -10.40 -24.28 -5.86
CA ALA A 135 -11.82 -24.48 -6.15
C ALA A 135 -12.19 -24.03 -7.58
N GLY A 136 -11.63 -22.90 -8.02
CA GLY A 136 -11.80 -22.38 -9.38
C GLY A 136 -10.93 -23.06 -10.45
N ARG A 137 -10.04 -23.99 -10.08
CA ARG A 137 -9.03 -24.59 -10.97
C ARG A 137 -8.21 -23.53 -11.71
N ALA A 138 -7.92 -22.42 -11.04
CA ALA A 138 -7.23 -21.27 -11.58
C ALA A 138 -5.73 -21.29 -11.23
N ARG A 139 -4.90 -20.78 -12.14
CA ARG A 139 -3.54 -20.34 -11.82
C ARG A 139 -3.62 -19.09 -10.96
N LEU A 140 -2.79 -18.99 -9.93
CA LEU A 140 -2.79 -17.89 -8.97
C LEU A 140 -1.53 -17.04 -9.13
N VAL A 141 -1.69 -15.73 -9.31
CA VAL A 141 -0.59 -14.76 -9.30
C VAL A 141 -0.72 -13.88 -8.06
N VAL A 142 0.24 -13.95 -7.15
CA VAL A 142 0.17 -13.38 -5.81
C VAL A 142 1.06 -12.15 -5.68
N GLY A 143 0.51 -11.08 -5.12
CA GLY A 143 1.24 -9.87 -4.75
C GLY A 143 1.02 -9.47 -3.29
N VAL A 144 2.09 -9.01 -2.64
CA VAL A 144 2.05 -8.45 -1.28
C VAL A 144 2.36 -6.95 -1.33
N PRO A 145 1.39 -6.06 -1.03
CA PRO A 145 1.56 -4.62 -1.09
C PRO A 145 2.20 -4.08 0.20
N CYS A 146 3.46 -4.44 0.47
CA CYS A 146 4.22 -3.88 1.60
C CYS A 146 5.72 -3.97 1.34
N ASN A 147 6.41 -2.83 1.34
CA ASN A 147 7.85 -2.79 1.07
C ASN A 147 8.65 -3.62 2.08
N THR A 148 8.42 -3.40 3.38
CA THR A 148 9.17 -4.07 4.46
C THR A 148 8.93 -5.59 4.49
N PHE A 149 7.78 -6.06 3.99
CA PHE A 149 7.47 -7.49 3.90
C PHE A 149 8.40 -8.22 2.92
N HIS A 150 8.93 -7.53 1.92
CA HIS A 150 9.90 -8.08 0.98
C HIS A 150 11.35 -8.02 1.50
N SER A 151 11.54 -7.82 2.81
CA SER A 151 12.84 -8.08 3.44
C SER A 151 13.14 -9.56 3.41
N GLN A 152 14.41 -9.92 3.17
CA GLN A 152 14.82 -11.31 2.98
C GLN A 152 14.31 -12.26 4.10
N PRO A 153 14.43 -11.93 5.41
CA PRO A 153 13.97 -12.84 6.48
C PRO A 153 12.46 -13.11 6.46
N ILE A 154 11.66 -12.17 5.94
CA ILE A 154 10.21 -12.32 5.86
C ILE A 154 9.82 -12.97 4.53
N TRP A 155 10.38 -12.50 3.42
CA TRP A 155 10.04 -13.01 2.09
C TRP A 155 10.44 -14.46 1.90
N ASP A 156 11.65 -14.85 2.32
CA ASP A 156 12.12 -16.23 2.20
C ASP A 156 11.22 -17.20 2.98
N GLU A 157 10.82 -16.80 4.19
CA GLU A 157 9.90 -17.59 5.01
C GLU A 157 8.49 -17.67 4.39
N PHE A 158 8.02 -16.58 3.76
CA PHE A 158 6.76 -16.57 3.04
C PHE A 158 6.80 -17.55 1.86
N ILE A 159 7.82 -17.45 1.01
CA ILE A 159 8.00 -18.36 -0.13
C ILE A 159 8.16 -19.81 0.33
N ARG A 160 8.90 -20.08 1.40
CA ARG A 160 9.03 -21.43 1.96
C ARG A 160 7.66 -22.02 2.34
N ARG A 161 6.74 -21.21 2.86
CA ARG A 161 5.39 -21.64 3.26
C ARG A 161 4.40 -21.74 2.10
N THR A 162 4.54 -20.92 1.06
CA THR A 162 3.49 -20.76 0.04
C THR A 162 3.91 -21.20 -1.37
N GLY A 163 5.21 -21.40 -1.63
CA GLY A 163 5.79 -21.67 -2.94
C GLY A 163 5.71 -23.12 -3.43
N CYS A 164 4.98 -24.01 -2.75
CA CYS A 164 5.00 -25.45 -3.05
C CYS A 164 4.13 -25.85 -4.27
N ALA A 165 3.19 -25.00 -4.71
CA ALA A 165 2.27 -25.31 -5.81
C ALA A 165 2.73 -24.70 -7.14
N SER A 166 2.89 -25.54 -8.18
CA SER A 166 3.39 -25.12 -9.51
C SER A 166 2.47 -24.18 -10.30
N TYR A 167 1.22 -24.01 -9.85
CA TYR A 167 0.25 -23.07 -10.43
C TYR A 167 0.19 -21.74 -9.66
N VAL A 168 1.07 -21.53 -8.69
CA VAL A 168 1.17 -20.29 -7.92
C VAL A 168 2.43 -19.54 -8.33
N GLN A 169 2.28 -18.29 -8.75
CA GLN A 169 3.38 -17.37 -9.05
C GLN A 169 3.37 -16.25 -8.01
N HIS A 170 4.45 -16.10 -7.25
CA HIS A 170 4.63 -14.95 -6.36
C HIS A 170 5.37 -13.85 -7.11
N VAL A 171 4.89 -12.61 -7.00
CA VAL A 171 5.52 -11.43 -7.60
C VAL A 171 6.26 -10.67 -6.51
N HIS A 172 7.58 -10.55 -6.66
CA HIS A 172 8.41 -9.79 -5.74
C HIS A 172 8.34 -8.29 -6.10
N MET A 173 7.68 -7.49 -5.25
CA MET A 173 7.38 -6.08 -5.57
C MET A 173 8.63 -5.23 -5.80
N LEU A 174 9.69 -5.44 -5.00
CA LEU A 174 10.89 -4.60 -5.07
C LEU A 174 11.72 -4.88 -6.33
N GLU A 175 11.91 -6.15 -6.70
CA GLU A 175 12.53 -6.53 -7.97
C GLU A 175 11.79 -5.93 -9.16
N GLU A 176 10.45 -6.00 -9.17
CA GLU A 176 9.63 -5.38 -10.22
C GLU A 176 9.73 -3.84 -10.23
N THR A 177 9.90 -3.24 -9.05
CA THR A 177 10.13 -1.79 -8.92
C THR A 177 11.45 -1.38 -9.55
N ILE A 178 12.51 -2.18 -9.37
CA ILE A 178 13.82 -1.89 -9.95
C ILE A 178 13.80 -2.13 -11.45
N ALA A 179 13.22 -3.24 -11.92
CA ALA A 179 13.00 -3.48 -13.35
C ALA A 179 12.11 -2.41 -14.00
N PHE A 180 11.23 -1.77 -13.23
CA PHE A 180 10.46 -0.61 -13.70
C PHE A 180 11.36 0.64 -13.83
N ILE A 181 12.23 0.92 -12.85
CA ILE A 181 13.21 2.02 -12.92
C ILE A 181 14.14 1.85 -14.11
N GLU A 182 14.73 0.67 -14.30
CA GLU A 182 15.67 0.38 -15.40
C GLU A 182 15.06 0.63 -16.78
N ARG A 183 13.77 0.30 -16.94
CA ARG A 183 13.04 0.53 -18.20
C ARG A 183 12.66 1.99 -18.41
N MET A 184 12.20 2.67 -17.36
CA MET A 184 11.66 4.03 -17.46
C MET A 184 12.76 5.10 -17.44
N LEU A 185 13.88 4.83 -16.78
CA LEU A 185 14.97 5.76 -16.51
C LEU A 185 16.33 5.07 -16.73
N PRO A 186 16.68 4.65 -17.96
CA PRO A 186 17.90 3.86 -18.22
C PRO A 186 19.20 4.58 -17.85
N SER A 187 19.19 5.92 -17.84
CA SER A 187 20.36 6.74 -17.47
C SER A 187 20.42 7.09 -15.98
N CYS A 188 19.36 6.81 -15.20
CA CYS A 188 19.32 7.14 -13.78
C CYS A 188 20.32 6.28 -13.00
N LYS A 189 21.07 6.91 -12.10
CA LYS A 189 22.02 6.23 -11.20
C LYS A 189 21.80 6.56 -9.74
N ARG A 190 21.10 7.66 -9.42
CA ARG A 190 20.87 8.11 -8.04
C ARG A 190 19.39 8.12 -7.71
N VAL A 191 18.96 7.21 -6.85
CA VAL A 191 17.54 7.04 -6.52
C VAL A 191 17.30 7.41 -5.06
N GLY A 192 16.47 8.41 -4.84
CA GLY A 192 15.99 8.81 -3.53
C GLY A 192 15.09 7.75 -2.91
N LEU A 193 15.15 7.56 -1.59
CA LEU A 193 14.31 6.61 -0.87
C LEU A 193 13.61 7.29 0.30
N MET A 194 12.26 7.29 0.28
CA MET A 194 11.44 7.66 1.44
C MET A 194 10.87 6.38 2.04
N SER A 195 11.37 5.94 3.18
CA SER A 195 10.96 4.65 3.76
C SER A 195 11.03 4.61 5.27
N THR A 196 10.29 3.67 5.86
CA THR A 196 10.31 3.42 7.30
C THR A 196 11.70 2.98 7.75
N SER A 197 12.00 3.17 9.04
CA SER A 197 13.24 2.65 9.64
C SER A 197 13.42 1.14 9.42
N GLY A 198 12.32 0.37 9.42
CA GLY A 198 12.36 -1.07 9.11
C GLY A 198 12.87 -1.34 7.69
N THR A 199 12.30 -0.67 6.68
CA THR A 199 12.75 -0.78 5.27
C THR A 199 14.20 -0.33 5.10
N ARG A 200 14.58 0.78 5.75
CA ARG A 200 15.94 1.33 5.72
C ARG A 200 16.95 0.35 6.32
N ASN A 201 16.73 -0.07 7.56
CA ASN A 201 17.69 -0.86 8.32
C ASN A 201 17.84 -2.29 7.79
N SER A 202 16.77 -2.87 7.25
CA SER A 202 16.82 -4.17 6.56
C SER A 202 17.35 -4.09 5.14
N ARG A 203 17.70 -2.88 4.67
CA ARG A 203 18.40 -2.65 3.40
C ARG A 203 17.71 -3.21 2.15
N VAL A 204 16.39 -3.46 2.21
CA VAL A 204 15.65 -4.17 1.14
C VAL A 204 15.78 -3.54 -0.25
N TYR A 205 15.96 -2.23 -0.33
CA TYR A 205 16.23 -1.54 -1.59
C TYR A 205 17.72 -1.46 -1.91
N HIS A 206 18.57 -1.23 -0.92
CA HIS A 206 20.03 -1.11 -1.09
C HIS A 206 20.61 -2.38 -1.69
N ASP A 207 20.28 -3.53 -1.09
CA ASP A 207 20.84 -4.83 -1.48
C ASP A 207 20.39 -5.25 -2.90
N LEU A 208 19.29 -4.67 -3.41
CA LEU A 208 18.86 -4.86 -4.78
C LEU A 208 19.42 -3.78 -5.74
N LEU A 209 19.56 -2.53 -5.31
CA LEU A 209 19.97 -1.41 -6.18
C LEU A 209 21.50 -1.29 -6.34
N GLU A 210 22.26 -1.43 -5.26
CA GLU A 210 23.72 -1.22 -5.25
C GLU A 210 24.47 -2.16 -6.20
N PRO A 211 24.18 -3.48 -6.25
CA PRO A 211 24.83 -4.39 -7.21
C PRO A 211 24.56 -4.04 -8.69
N ARG A 212 23.51 -3.26 -8.96
CA ARG A 212 23.14 -2.78 -10.31
C ARG A 212 23.74 -1.40 -10.63
N GLY A 213 24.62 -0.89 -9.75
CA GLY A 213 25.33 0.39 -9.93
C GLY A 213 24.49 1.63 -9.60
N TYR A 214 23.40 1.47 -8.84
CA TYR A 214 22.65 2.60 -8.31
C TYR A 214 23.25 3.06 -6.97
N THR A 215 23.18 4.37 -6.73
CA THR A 215 23.37 4.98 -5.41
C THR A 215 22.00 5.27 -4.81
N VAL A 216 21.72 4.71 -3.63
CA VAL A 216 20.51 5.07 -2.87
C VAL A 216 20.77 6.38 -2.12
N VAL A 217 19.97 7.40 -2.40
CA VAL A 217 20.00 8.68 -1.70
C VAL A 217 18.96 8.62 -0.58
N GLU A 218 19.40 8.63 0.66
CA GLU A 218 18.52 8.51 1.82
C GLU A 218 18.22 9.86 2.48
N ILE A 219 17.15 9.89 3.26
CA ILE A 219 16.96 10.94 4.28
C ILE A 219 18.07 10.78 5.33
N HIS A 220 18.67 11.90 5.74
CA HIS A 220 19.74 11.88 6.74
C HIS A 220 19.32 11.12 8.01
N ALA A 221 20.24 10.29 8.49
CA ALA A 221 20.06 9.53 9.73
C ALA A 221 19.86 10.47 10.93
N GLY A 222 19.25 9.94 11.99
CA GLY A 222 18.96 10.69 13.21
C GLY A 222 17.56 11.28 13.18
N SER A 223 17.43 12.55 13.57
CA SER A 223 16.13 13.20 13.80
C SER A 223 15.25 13.25 12.57
N MET A 224 15.80 13.51 11.37
CA MET A 224 15.00 13.61 10.15
C MET A 224 14.44 12.25 9.71
N GLN A 225 15.23 11.18 9.81
CA GLN A 225 14.72 9.82 9.55
C GLN A 225 13.66 9.40 10.58
N GLN A 226 13.81 9.78 11.86
CA GLN A 226 12.79 9.52 12.88
C GLN A 226 11.50 10.30 12.59
N GLU A 227 11.60 11.54 12.15
CA GLU A 227 10.47 12.37 11.74
C GLU A 227 9.74 11.78 10.52
N LEU A 228 10.48 11.26 9.54
CA LEU A 228 9.88 10.53 8.42
C LEU A 228 9.17 9.27 8.91
N HIS A 229 9.80 8.50 9.81
CA HIS A 229 9.18 7.32 10.41
C HIS A 229 7.84 7.68 11.07
N GLU A 230 7.79 8.73 11.90
CA GLU A 230 6.56 9.21 12.54
C GLU A 230 5.52 9.67 11.51
N SER A 231 5.95 10.33 10.42
CA SER A 231 5.05 10.72 9.32
C SER A 231 4.37 9.52 8.65
N ILE A 232 4.92 8.32 8.83
CA ILE A 232 4.30 7.06 8.41
C ILE A 232 3.52 6.42 9.56
N TYR A 233 4.15 6.21 10.70
CA TYR A 233 3.70 5.28 11.74
C TYR A 233 2.91 5.91 12.89
N ASN A 234 2.95 7.25 13.03
CA ASN A 234 2.27 7.89 14.15
C ASN A 234 0.78 7.52 14.15
N ARG A 235 0.27 7.11 15.31
CA ARG A 235 -1.07 6.51 15.45
C ARG A 235 -2.22 7.50 15.25
N GLU A 236 -1.94 8.80 15.32
CA GLU A 236 -2.97 9.83 15.23
C GLU A 236 -2.95 10.56 13.87
N TRP A 237 -1.76 10.86 13.36
CA TRP A 237 -1.61 11.72 12.17
C TRP A 237 -0.71 11.14 11.07
N GLY A 238 -0.02 10.02 11.34
CA GLY A 238 0.82 9.34 10.36
C GLY A 238 -0.01 8.77 9.21
N VAL A 239 0.59 8.65 8.01
CA VAL A 239 -0.18 8.21 6.85
C VAL A 239 -0.72 6.78 6.99
N LYS A 240 -0.06 5.90 7.76
CA LYS A 240 -0.52 4.52 7.96
C LYS A 240 -1.78 4.41 8.83
N SER A 241 -1.98 5.32 9.77
CA SER A 241 -3.16 5.37 10.64
C SER A 241 -4.32 6.15 10.01
N THR A 242 -4.02 7.09 9.11
CA THR A 242 -5.02 7.99 8.51
C THR A 242 -5.41 7.64 7.08
N ALA A 243 -4.61 6.84 6.36
CA ALA A 243 -4.88 6.48 4.97
C ALA A 243 -6.30 5.88 4.78
N PRO A 244 -7.01 6.26 3.70
CA PRO A 244 -6.52 7.02 2.54
C PRO A 244 -6.48 8.54 2.74
N ALA A 245 -6.96 9.07 3.86
CA ALA A 245 -6.79 10.49 4.19
C ALA A 245 -5.33 10.76 4.59
N VAL A 246 -4.90 12.00 4.40
CA VAL A 246 -3.54 12.43 4.74
C VAL A 246 -3.63 13.67 5.61
N SER A 247 -2.94 13.66 6.74
CA SER A 247 -2.86 14.85 7.59
C SER A 247 -2.03 15.95 6.89
N PRO A 248 -2.38 17.23 7.07
CA PRO A 248 -1.59 18.33 6.51
C PRO A 248 -0.12 18.30 6.94
N LEU A 249 0.15 17.82 8.16
CA LEU A 249 1.52 17.66 8.67
C LEU A 249 2.30 16.60 7.88
N SER A 250 1.71 15.41 7.68
CA SER A 250 2.34 14.36 6.87
C SER A 250 2.58 14.83 5.43
N GLU A 251 1.61 15.51 4.81
CA GLU A 251 1.79 16.06 3.46
C GLU A 251 2.95 17.05 3.37
N ALA A 252 3.00 18.03 4.28
CA ALA A 252 4.08 19.01 4.33
C ALA A 252 5.45 18.35 4.55
N ASN A 253 5.52 17.34 5.43
CA ASN A 253 6.75 16.60 5.71
C ASN A 253 7.27 15.84 4.49
N PHE A 254 6.42 15.08 3.79
CA PHE A 254 6.84 14.34 2.58
C PHE A 254 7.25 15.25 1.43
N HIS A 255 6.62 16.43 1.29
CA HIS A 255 7.07 17.43 0.34
C HIS A 255 8.49 17.95 0.66
N ARG A 256 8.78 18.21 1.93
CA ARG A 256 10.12 18.60 2.39
C ARG A 256 11.14 17.49 2.21
N TYR A 257 10.80 16.23 2.51
CA TYR A 257 11.68 15.08 2.27
C TYR A 257 12.02 14.92 0.79
N ALA A 258 11.04 15.12 -0.10
CA ALA A 258 11.29 15.05 -1.54
C ALA A 258 12.24 16.15 -2.03
N LEU A 259 12.09 17.39 -1.54
CA LEU A 259 13.02 18.48 -1.82
C LEU A 259 14.43 18.16 -1.30
N HIS A 260 14.53 17.67 -0.07
CA HIS A 260 15.80 17.26 0.53
C HIS A 260 16.52 16.19 -0.31
N LEU A 261 15.82 15.13 -0.71
CA LEU A 261 16.39 14.09 -1.58
C LEU A 261 16.86 14.64 -2.92
N ARG A 262 16.09 15.58 -3.50
CA ARG A 262 16.49 16.25 -4.74
C ARG A 262 17.77 17.06 -4.56
N GLU A 263 17.89 17.82 -3.49
CA GLU A 263 19.09 18.62 -3.17
C GLU A 263 20.32 17.73 -2.94
N GLN A 264 20.13 16.51 -2.43
CA GLN A 264 21.18 15.49 -2.32
C GLN A 264 21.45 14.74 -3.64
N GLY A 265 20.85 15.18 -4.74
CA GLY A 265 21.11 14.69 -6.09
C GLY A 265 20.34 13.42 -6.46
N ALA A 266 19.16 13.16 -5.86
CA ALA A 266 18.26 12.14 -6.36
C ALA A 266 17.69 12.53 -7.73
N GLU A 267 17.69 11.59 -8.68
CA GLU A 267 17.15 11.76 -10.03
C GLU A 267 15.68 11.30 -10.11
N ALA A 268 15.33 10.29 -9.31
CA ALA A 268 13.98 9.79 -9.07
C ALA A 268 13.83 9.42 -7.59
N ILE A 269 12.60 9.31 -7.09
CA ILE A 269 12.33 9.01 -5.68
C ILE A 269 11.39 7.82 -5.56
N ILE A 270 11.85 6.76 -4.88
CA ILE A 270 11.04 5.61 -4.51
C ILE A 270 10.16 5.94 -3.30
N LEU A 271 8.87 5.67 -3.46
CA LEU A 271 7.87 5.68 -2.39
C LEU A 271 7.97 4.37 -1.59
N GLY A 272 8.99 4.25 -0.75
CA GLY A 272 9.41 3.03 -0.03
C GLY A 272 8.49 2.56 1.11
N CYS A 273 7.27 3.09 1.19
CA CYS A 273 6.17 2.61 2.01
C CYS A 273 4.88 2.76 1.21
N THR A 274 4.02 1.74 1.25
CA THR A 274 2.84 1.61 0.37
C THR A 274 1.71 2.58 0.70
N GLU A 275 1.81 3.28 1.81
CA GLU A 275 0.92 4.36 2.22
C GLU A 275 1.42 5.76 1.75
N ILE A 276 2.70 5.91 1.41
CA ILE A 276 3.24 7.18 0.90
C ILE A 276 2.52 7.66 -0.39
N PRO A 277 2.11 6.79 -1.34
CA PRO A 277 1.38 7.25 -2.52
C PRO A 277 0.13 8.09 -2.24
N PHE A 278 -0.56 7.89 -1.10
CA PHE A 278 -1.71 8.71 -0.72
C PHE A 278 -1.34 10.18 -0.54
N VAL A 279 -0.14 10.46 -0.05
CA VAL A 279 0.38 11.82 0.20
C VAL A 279 0.48 12.64 -1.08
N PHE A 280 0.85 11.99 -2.18
CA PHE A 280 1.05 12.67 -3.45
C PHE A 280 -0.22 12.72 -4.31
N ALA A 281 -1.34 12.15 -3.87
CA ALA A 281 -2.65 12.25 -4.53
C ALA A 281 -2.62 12.00 -6.05
N GLY A 282 -1.81 11.05 -6.51
CA GLY A 282 -1.66 10.71 -7.93
C GLY A 282 -0.65 11.58 -8.70
N LYS A 283 -0.01 12.57 -8.08
CA LYS A 283 1.14 13.28 -8.68
C LYS A 283 2.23 12.29 -9.00
N THR A 284 2.88 12.49 -10.13
CA THR A 284 4.00 11.65 -10.58
C THR A 284 5.34 12.34 -10.51
N HIS A 285 5.35 13.65 -10.28
CA HIS A 285 6.56 14.42 -10.07
C HIS A 285 6.44 15.31 -8.84
N ILE A 286 7.57 15.49 -8.17
CA ILE A 286 7.74 16.49 -7.11
C ILE A 286 9.20 16.93 -7.08
N ALA A 287 9.45 18.23 -6.87
CA ALA A 287 10.81 18.79 -6.92
C ALA A 287 11.57 18.45 -8.23
N GLY A 288 10.83 18.21 -9.33
CA GLY A 288 11.35 17.73 -10.61
C GLY A 288 11.76 16.25 -10.65
N CYS A 289 11.73 15.51 -9.53
CA CYS A 289 11.98 14.07 -9.50
C CYS A 289 10.73 13.30 -9.92
N LEU A 290 10.92 12.24 -10.70
CA LEU A 290 9.88 11.23 -10.92
C LEU A 290 9.63 10.46 -9.61
N LEU A 291 8.37 10.30 -9.22
CA LEU A 291 7.95 9.45 -8.12
C LEU A 291 7.77 8.01 -8.61
N ILE A 292 8.61 7.10 -8.12
CA ILE A 292 8.52 5.67 -8.38
C ILE A 292 7.61 5.06 -7.32
N ASN A 293 6.42 4.63 -7.75
CA ASN A 293 5.46 3.95 -6.88
C ASN A 293 5.58 2.41 -7.02
N PRO A 294 6.07 1.68 -6.01
CA PRO A 294 6.18 0.22 -6.04
C PRO A 294 4.85 -0.50 -6.30
N MET A 295 3.72 0.12 -5.94
CA MET A 295 2.38 -0.45 -6.17
C MET A 295 2.01 -0.47 -7.66
N VAL A 296 2.50 0.51 -8.43
CA VAL A 296 2.34 0.54 -9.89
C VAL A 296 3.18 -0.57 -10.51
N ALA A 297 4.41 -0.75 -10.06
CA ALA A 297 5.27 -1.85 -10.53
C ALA A 297 4.63 -3.21 -10.22
N LEU A 298 4.15 -3.42 -8.99
CA LEU A 298 3.49 -4.67 -8.57
C LEU A 298 2.22 -4.96 -9.38
N SER A 299 1.29 -4.00 -9.50
CA SER A 299 0.06 -4.22 -10.26
C SER A 299 0.33 -4.56 -11.72
N ARG A 300 1.25 -3.85 -12.38
CA ARG A 300 1.61 -4.11 -13.77
C ARG A 300 2.29 -5.47 -13.95
N ALA A 301 3.16 -5.85 -13.02
CA ALA A 301 3.79 -7.17 -13.02
C ALA A 301 2.76 -8.28 -12.82
N MET A 302 1.83 -8.14 -11.86
CA MET A 302 0.76 -9.11 -11.65
C MET A 302 -0.12 -9.28 -12.90
N ILE A 303 -0.48 -8.19 -13.58
CA ILE A 303 -1.24 -8.25 -14.83
C ILE A 303 -0.40 -8.92 -15.93
N ARG A 304 0.88 -8.55 -16.09
CA ARG A 304 1.80 -9.16 -17.06
C ARG A 304 1.89 -10.67 -16.86
N GLU A 305 2.08 -11.11 -15.62
CA GLU A 305 2.15 -12.52 -15.27
C GLU A 305 0.80 -13.22 -15.47
N ALA A 306 -0.32 -12.52 -15.34
CA ALA A 306 -1.64 -13.08 -15.55
C ALA A 306 -1.99 -13.23 -17.03
N ASP A 307 -1.92 -12.12 -17.77
CA ASP A 307 -2.17 -12.01 -19.19
C ASP A 307 -1.52 -10.72 -19.74
N PRO A 308 -0.37 -10.81 -20.43
CA PRO A 308 0.33 -9.63 -20.93
C PRO A 308 -0.46 -8.89 -22.02
N SER A 309 -1.39 -9.54 -22.72
CA SER A 309 -2.22 -8.88 -23.74
C SER A 309 -3.23 -7.90 -23.12
N ARG A 310 -3.50 -8.04 -21.82
CA ARG A 310 -4.43 -7.20 -21.06
C ARG A 310 -3.71 -6.13 -20.24
N LEU A 311 -2.38 -6.02 -20.35
CA LEU A 311 -1.63 -4.95 -19.71
C LEU A 311 -1.65 -3.71 -20.58
N LYS A 312 -2.22 -2.61 -20.08
CA LYS A 312 -2.12 -1.32 -20.75
C LYS A 312 -0.65 -0.89 -20.91
N PRO A 313 -0.29 -0.25 -22.03
CA PRO A 313 1.03 0.34 -22.21
C PRO A 313 1.42 1.21 -21.03
N ALA A 314 2.69 1.19 -20.66
CA ALA A 314 3.24 2.19 -19.75
C ALA A 314 3.34 3.49 -20.54
N GLU A 315 2.23 4.20 -20.74
CA GLU A 315 2.33 5.50 -21.39
C GLU A 315 3.06 6.46 -20.46
N SER A 316 4.12 7.08 -20.99
CA SER A 316 4.71 8.27 -20.40
C SER A 316 3.60 9.27 -20.03
N SER A 317 2.62 9.50 -20.90
CA SER A 317 1.52 10.48 -20.72
C SER A 317 0.44 10.13 -19.69
N SER A 318 0.07 8.87 -19.50
CA SER A 318 -1.04 8.53 -18.56
C SER A 318 -0.58 8.47 -17.10
N ILE A 319 0.72 8.16 -16.90
CA ILE A 319 1.44 8.38 -15.64
C ILE A 319 1.68 9.89 -15.46
N LEU A 320 1.92 10.67 -16.52
CA LEU A 320 2.26 12.10 -16.40
C LEU A 320 1.08 13.09 -16.29
N ASN A 321 -0.10 12.83 -16.87
CA ASN A 321 -1.08 13.90 -17.17
C ASN A 321 -2.51 13.68 -16.64
N LYS A 322 -2.73 12.80 -15.67
CA LYS A 322 -4.04 12.71 -15.02
C LYS A 322 -3.92 13.00 -13.54
N GLU A 323 -4.08 14.27 -13.19
CA GLU A 323 -4.61 14.68 -11.88
C GLU A 323 -6.02 14.10 -11.75
N GLN A 324 -6.14 12.80 -11.51
CA GLN A 324 -7.38 12.23 -11.04
C GLN A 324 -7.27 12.18 -9.53
N ASN A 325 -8.00 13.08 -8.89
CA ASN A 325 -8.22 13.13 -7.46
C ASN A 325 -8.97 11.86 -7.05
N LEU A 326 -8.23 10.76 -6.92
CA LEU A 326 -8.73 9.39 -6.87
C LEU A 326 -9.40 9.03 -5.53
N PHE A 327 -9.23 9.89 -4.52
CA PHE A 327 -9.71 9.68 -3.16
C PHE A 327 -10.94 10.53 -2.81
N SER A 328 -11.52 11.25 -3.76
CA SER A 328 -12.73 12.06 -3.53
C SER A 328 -14.04 11.25 -3.59
N VAL A 329 -14.05 10.01 -3.11
CA VAL A 329 -15.30 9.22 -2.98
C VAL A 329 -16.13 9.71 -1.78
N LEU A 330 -15.56 10.59 -0.94
CA LEU A 330 -16.36 11.37 0.02
C LEU A 330 -16.91 12.62 -0.66
N PRO A 331 -18.23 12.86 -0.65
CA PRO A 331 -18.78 14.12 -1.14
C PRO A 331 -18.16 15.28 -0.36
N ARG A 332 -17.59 16.25 -1.07
CA ARG A 332 -17.30 17.57 -0.50
C ARG A 332 -18.63 18.27 -0.22
N SER A 333 -19.28 17.90 0.86
CA SER A 333 -20.41 18.64 1.42
C SER A 333 -20.08 19.07 2.84
N LEU A 334 -19.29 20.15 2.95
CA LEU A 334 -19.55 21.11 4.00
C LEU A 334 -20.63 22.04 3.43
N PRO A 335 -21.86 22.11 3.99
CA PRO A 335 -22.75 23.18 3.61
C PRO A 335 -22.01 24.49 3.90
N LYS A 336 -21.87 25.33 2.87
CA LYS A 336 -21.51 26.73 3.04
C LYS A 336 -22.43 27.25 4.14
N ALA A 337 -21.86 27.69 5.26
CA ALA A 337 -22.61 28.48 6.22
C ALA A 337 -23.26 29.61 5.41
N CYS A 338 -24.59 29.62 5.35
CA CYS A 338 -25.33 30.75 4.80
C CYS A 338 -24.81 31.99 5.53
N PRO A 339 -24.36 33.04 4.82
CA PRO A 339 -24.11 34.31 5.46
C PRO A 339 -25.48 34.84 5.90
N VAL A 340 -25.76 34.72 7.20
CA VAL A 340 -26.84 35.48 7.83
C VAL A 340 -26.49 36.95 7.61
N PRO A 341 -27.32 37.76 6.94
CA PRO A 341 -27.05 39.17 6.81
C PRO A 341 -27.10 39.80 8.20
N LEU A 342 -25.99 40.42 8.64
CA LEU A 342 -26.03 41.37 9.75
C LEU A 342 -26.94 42.53 9.33
N ALA A 343 -28.22 42.46 9.74
CA ALA A 343 -29.10 43.60 9.68
C ALA A 343 -28.57 44.66 10.66
N SER A 344 -27.98 45.71 10.09
CA SER A 344 -27.64 46.95 10.76
C SER A 344 -28.90 47.57 11.37
N ARG A 345 -29.17 47.33 12.65
CA ARG A 345 -30.10 48.17 13.41
C ARG A 345 -29.39 49.44 13.81
N GLN A 346 -29.61 50.48 13.00
CA GLN A 346 -29.42 51.87 13.38
C GLN A 346 -30.32 52.17 14.59
N CYS A 347 -29.70 52.57 15.69
CA CYS A 347 -30.37 53.23 16.80
C CYS A 347 -30.58 54.70 16.44
N THR A 348 -31.80 55.04 16.04
CA THR A 348 -32.42 56.38 16.18
C THR A 348 -33.56 56.16 17.19
N GLY A 349 -33.58 56.72 18.40
CA GLY A 349 -33.44 58.12 18.75
C GLY A 349 -34.84 58.68 19.06
N LEU A 350 -34.99 59.25 20.27
CA LEU A 350 -36.14 60.06 20.78
C LEU A 350 -37.30 59.23 21.38
N THR A 351 -37.87 59.49 22.56
CA THR A 351 -37.84 60.65 23.49
C THR A 351 -38.51 60.28 24.83
N SER A 352 -38.01 60.88 25.93
CA SER A 352 -38.70 61.38 27.16
C SER A 352 -39.73 60.49 27.89
N SER A 353 -39.78 60.35 29.22
CA SER A 353 -39.71 61.38 30.26
C SER A 353 -39.69 60.78 31.68
N SER A 354 -38.85 61.37 32.56
CA SER A 354 -39.04 61.69 33.99
C SER A 354 -39.71 60.72 35.00
N ALA A 355 -38.96 60.40 36.07
CA ALA A 355 -39.24 60.66 37.50
C ALA A 355 -38.40 59.67 38.36
N ALA A 356 -37.42 60.12 39.15
CA ALA A 356 -37.51 60.38 40.60
C ALA A 356 -38.01 59.13 41.39
N SER A 357 -37.38 58.61 42.45
CA SER A 357 -36.45 59.16 43.42
C SER A 357 -35.89 58.05 44.33
N SER A 358 -34.68 58.28 44.86
CA SER A 358 -34.23 58.04 46.25
C SER A 358 -34.39 56.66 46.91
N GLY A 359 -33.27 56.11 47.44
CA GLY A 359 -33.35 55.17 48.57
C GLY A 359 -32.14 54.26 48.83
N THR A 360 -30.97 54.81 49.15
CA THR A 360 -29.97 54.14 50.02
C THR A 360 -30.25 54.58 51.47
N PRO A 361 -29.94 53.81 52.54
CA PRO A 361 -28.61 53.23 52.74
C PRO A 361 -28.46 51.91 53.53
N ARG A 362 -27.26 51.35 53.34
CA ARG A 362 -26.37 50.60 54.25
C ARG A 362 -26.79 50.48 55.73
N SER A 363 -26.56 49.30 56.32
CA SER A 363 -25.44 48.99 57.24
C SER A 363 -25.65 47.58 57.84
N ASN A 364 -24.69 46.65 57.67
CA ASN A 364 -23.57 46.28 58.56
C ASN A 364 -23.87 45.06 59.46
N ARG A 365 -22.99 44.06 59.28
CA ARG A 365 -22.36 43.15 60.29
C ARG A 365 -23.35 42.25 61.07
N SER A 366 -23.14 40.95 61.13
CA SER A 366 -21.92 40.23 61.51
C SER A 366 -21.97 38.80 60.99
#